data_AF-A0A536ZM82-F1
#
_entry.id   AF-A0A536ZM82-F1
#
_cell.length_a   1.000
_cell.length_b   1.000
_cell.length_c   1.000
_cell.angle_alpha   90.00
_cell.angle_beta   90.00
_cell.angle_gamma   90.00
#
_symmetry.space_group_name_H-M   'P 1'
#
loop_
_entity.id
_entity.type
_entity.pdbx_description
1 polymer ?
#
loop_
_entity_poly.entity_id
_entity_poly.type
_entity_poly.pdbx_seq_one_letter_code
_entity_poly.pdbx_strand_id
1 'polypeptide(L)'
;KDLSAALRAAITDDAQPGLAANLRQLMRVASNLRERLSLDNWRALNRLTQSVTQRRGRKVAFSDLLTELDLAIAGFTALSGYALDGMTRDPGWRFLSVGRRLERLQWLCTTLKLTVTGPAEMDLTWLLRLADSIITYRARYMARPEWLPVLDLLIRDEANPRSIAFQVLGLRDYAQRLADLFGDFGDERFHGALKGLLQLDPGNDFQPGNERLLARLDEWQAAAYRHGEQLGLRFFSHVGEASSQTFAT
;
A
#
# COMPACT_ATOMS: atom_id res chain seq x y z
N LYS A 1 17.03 11.68 -16.71
CA LYS A 1 15.59 12.01 -16.94
C LYS A 1 15.27 13.28 -16.18
N ASP A 2 14.54 14.22 -16.78
CA ASP A 2 14.05 15.40 -16.04
C ASP A 2 13.00 14.95 -15.01
N LEU A 3 13.36 15.06 -13.73
CA LEU A 3 12.50 14.68 -12.61
C LEU A 3 11.20 15.48 -12.58
N SER A 4 11.24 16.74 -13.02
CA SER A 4 10.07 17.62 -13.07
C SER A 4 9.05 17.13 -14.09
N ALA A 5 9.53 16.74 -15.28
CA ALA A 5 8.68 16.14 -16.32
C ALA A 5 8.08 14.80 -15.86
N ALA A 6 8.87 13.95 -15.19
CA ALA A 6 8.39 12.67 -14.66
C ALA A 6 7.33 12.85 -13.56
N LEU A 7 7.56 13.77 -12.62
CA LEU A 7 6.61 14.08 -11.54
C LEU A 7 5.30 14.63 -12.10
N ARG A 8 5.40 15.54 -13.08
CA ARG A 8 4.24 16.07 -13.79
C ARG A 8 3.42 14.96 -14.44
N ALA A 9 4.07 14.09 -15.21
CA ALA A 9 3.38 12.96 -15.85
C ALA A 9 2.67 12.08 -14.80
N ALA A 10 3.34 11.74 -13.70
CA ALA A 10 2.74 10.92 -12.65
C ALA A 10 1.49 11.55 -12.00
N ILE A 11 1.41 12.88 -11.92
CA ILE A 11 0.29 13.60 -11.28
C ILE A 11 -0.86 13.86 -12.27
N THR A 12 -0.57 14.07 -13.56
CA THR A 12 -1.57 14.57 -14.52
C THR A 12 -1.93 13.61 -15.65
N ASP A 13 -1.10 12.61 -15.92
CA ASP A 13 -1.30 11.66 -17.03
C ASP A 13 -1.81 10.31 -16.50
N ASP A 14 -3.05 9.97 -16.84
CA ASP A 14 -3.71 8.73 -16.44
C ASP A 14 -3.43 7.54 -17.37
N ALA A 15 -2.66 7.76 -18.45
CA ALA A 15 -2.16 6.73 -19.34
C ALA A 15 -0.82 6.12 -18.87
N GLN A 16 -0.12 6.79 -17.95
CA GLN A 16 1.14 6.33 -17.37
C GLN A 16 0.93 5.88 -15.92
N PRO A 17 1.74 4.94 -15.40
CA PRO A 17 1.72 4.60 -13.98
C PRO A 17 2.01 5.84 -13.11
N GLY A 18 1.15 6.10 -12.13
CA GLY A 18 1.25 7.29 -11.30
C GLY A 18 -0.01 7.57 -10.49
N LEU A 19 -0.01 8.71 -9.79
CA LEU A 19 -1.14 9.17 -8.99
C LEU A 19 -2.42 9.31 -9.83
N ALA A 20 -2.33 9.90 -11.03
CA ALA A 20 -3.48 10.07 -11.92
C ALA A 20 -4.14 8.73 -12.30
N ALA A 21 -3.34 7.76 -12.75
CA ALA A 21 -3.82 6.43 -13.09
C ALA A 21 -4.42 5.69 -11.88
N ASN A 22 -3.78 5.79 -10.71
CA ASN A 22 -4.26 5.20 -9.47
C ASN A 22 -5.60 5.80 -9.02
N LEU A 23 -5.75 7.13 -9.10
CA LEU A 23 -7.01 7.82 -8.77
C LEU A 23 -8.13 7.45 -9.74
N ARG A 24 -7.83 7.35 -11.03
CA ARG A 24 -8.79 6.86 -12.04
C ARG A 24 -9.25 5.44 -11.73
N GLN A 25 -8.32 4.55 -11.40
CA GLN A 25 -8.65 3.17 -11.06
C GLN A 25 -9.45 3.08 -9.76
N LEU A 26 -9.08 3.87 -8.74
CA LEU A 26 -9.80 3.95 -7.49
C LEU A 26 -11.25 4.41 -7.71
N MET A 27 -11.48 5.45 -8.51
CA MET A 27 -12.82 5.92 -8.84
C MET A 27 -13.62 4.87 -9.62
N ARG A 28 -13.00 4.18 -10.58
CA ARG A 28 -13.63 3.11 -11.35
C ARG A 28 -14.12 1.99 -10.43
N VAL A 29 -13.28 1.53 -9.51
CA VAL A 29 -13.63 0.47 -8.55
C VAL A 29 -14.69 0.95 -7.55
N ALA A 30 -14.55 2.16 -7.02
CA ALA A 30 -15.50 2.71 -6.05
C ALA A 30 -16.89 2.97 -6.64
N SER A 31 -16.99 3.31 -7.93
CA SER A 31 -18.26 3.49 -8.63
C SER A 31 -19.12 2.22 -8.62
N ASN A 32 -18.49 1.04 -8.75
CA ASN A 32 -19.18 -0.25 -8.65
C ASN A 32 -19.70 -0.56 -7.24
N LEU A 33 -19.25 0.19 -6.24
CA LEU A 33 -19.59 0.02 -4.83
C LEU A 33 -20.33 1.24 -4.28
N ARG A 34 -20.90 2.09 -5.15
CA ARG A 34 -21.50 3.37 -4.77
C ARG A 34 -22.54 3.25 -3.66
N GLU A 35 -23.38 2.24 -3.71
CA GLU A 35 -24.44 1.99 -2.73
C GLU A 35 -23.92 1.54 -1.37
N ARG A 36 -22.69 1.01 -1.32
CA ARG A 36 -22.02 0.56 -0.09
C ARG A 36 -21.13 1.62 0.54
N LEU A 37 -20.96 2.78 -0.11
CA LEU A 37 -20.18 3.90 0.40
C LEU A 37 -21.11 4.92 1.06
N SER A 38 -20.71 5.39 2.24
CA SER A 38 -21.37 6.54 2.85
C SER A 38 -21.29 7.76 1.93
N LEU A 39 -22.27 8.67 2.06
CA LEU A 39 -22.30 9.90 1.26
C LEU A 39 -21.01 10.72 1.43
N ASP A 40 -20.46 10.78 2.64
CA ASP A 40 -19.25 11.53 2.92
C ASP A 40 -17.99 10.86 2.35
N ASN A 41 -17.89 9.52 2.38
CA ASN A 41 -16.83 8.78 1.70
C ASN A 41 -16.86 9.04 0.20
N TRP A 42 -18.07 9.00 -0.39
CA TRP A 42 -18.26 9.26 -1.81
C TRP A 42 -17.86 10.70 -2.17
N ARG A 43 -18.24 11.70 -1.37
CA ARG A 43 -17.86 13.10 -1.56
C ARG A 43 -16.35 13.30 -1.45
N ALA A 44 -15.72 12.71 -0.43
CA ALA A 44 -14.28 12.79 -0.23
C ALA A 44 -13.52 12.19 -1.42
N LEU A 45 -13.98 11.03 -1.92
CA LEU A 45 -13.39 10.40 -3.10
C LEU A 45 -13.56 11.26 -4.37
N ASN A 46 -14.76 11.80 -4.62
CA ASN A 46 -14.99 12.66 -5.78
C ASN A 46 -14.09 13.90 -5.76
N ARG A 47 -13.94 14.56 -4.60
CA ARG A 47 -13.04 15.71 -4.45
C ARG A 47 -11.60 15.34 -4.79
N LEU A 48 -11.15 14.18 -4.31
CA LEU A 48 -9.80 13.68 -4.56
C LEU A 48 -9.54 13.43 -6.06
N THR A 49 -10.52 12.92 -6.80
CA THR A 49 -10.34 12.59 -8.23
C THR A 49 -10.65 13.73 -9.19
N GLN A 50 -11.39 14.74 -8.74
CA GLN A 50 -11.80 15.88 -9.57
C GLN A 50 -10.60 16.68 -10.08
N SER A 51 -9.50 16.74 -9.33
CA SER A 51 -8.27 17.44 -9.72
C SER A 51 -7.62 16.85 -10.97
N VAL A 52 -7.59 15.52 -11.09
CA VAL A 52 -7.01 14.79 -12.24
C VAL A 52 -7.79 15.12 -13.52
N THR A 53 -9.12 15.04 -13.47
CA THR A 53 -9.98 15.28 -14.64
C THR A 53 -9.88 16.72 -15.14
N GLN A 54 -9.86 17.70 -14.24
CA GLN A 54 -9.86 19.12 -14.61
C GLN A 54 -8.57 19.59 -15.29
N ARG A 55 -7.47 18.82 -15.17
CA ARG A 55 -6.13 19.27 -15.58
C ARG A 55 -5.49 18.41 -16.67
N ARG A 56 -6.20 17.40 -17.18
CA ARG A 56 -5.76 16.59 -18.31
C ARG A 56 -5.43 17.50 -19.51
N GLY A 57 -4.21 17.36 -20.04
CA GLY A 57 -3.73 18.13 -21.19
C GLY A 57 -3.36 19.60 -20.92
N ARG A 58 -3.35 20.05 -19.66
CA ARG A 58 -2.96 21.44 -19.31
C ARG A 58 -1.49 21.54 -18.88
N LYS A 59 -0.82 22.64 -19.25
CA LYS A 59 0.47 23.03 -18.65
C LYS A 59 0.20 23.59 -17.25
N VAL A 60 0.57 22.86 -16.21
CA VAL A 60 0.37 23.24 -14.80
C VAL A 60 1.68 23.81 -14.22
N ALA A 61 1.68 24.83 -13.38
CA ALA A 61 2.94 25.26 -12.76
C ALA A 61 3.47 24.19 -11.79
N PHE A 62 4.78 24.14 -11.53
CA PHE A 62 5.33 23.15 -10.60
C PHE A 62 4.84 23.36 -9.16
N SER A 63 4.67 24.62 -8.74
CA SER A 63 4.07 24.98 -7.44
C SER A 63 2.66 24.41 -7.28
N ASP A 64 1.84 24.49 -8.32
CA ASP A 64 0.48 23.98 -8.29
C ASP A 64 0.47 22.45 -8.14
N LEU A 65 1.46 21.75 -8.72
CA LEU A 65 1.59 20.30 -8.55
C LEU A 65 1.89 19.91 -7.10
N LEU A 66 2.69 20.71 -6.37
CA LEU A 66 2.94 20.46 -4.95
C LEU A 66 1.67 20.65 -4.12
N THR A 67 0.92 21.72 -4.38
CA THR A 67 -0.38 21.94 -3.75
C THR A 67 -1.35 20.78 -4.00
N GLU A 68 -1.35 20.19 -5.21
CA GLU A 68 -2.17 19.01 -5.49
C GLU A 68 -1.73 17.78 -4.70
N LEU A 69 -0.43 17.57 -4.52
CA LEU A 69 0.06 16.48 -3.68
C LEU A 69 -0.39 16.66 -2.24
N ASP A 70 -0.35 17.88 -1.70
CA ASP A 70 -0.83 18.17 -0.34
C ASP A 70 -2.34 17.92 -0.20
N LEU A 71 -3.14 18.35 -1.19
CA LEU A 71 -4.57 18.05 -1.23
C LEU A 71 -4.85 16.55 -1.34
N ALA A 72 -4.05 15.83 -2.14
CA ALA A 72 -4.17 14.38 -2.26
C ALA A 72 -3.83 13.67 -0.95
N ILE A 73 -2.75 14.09 -0.26
CA ILE A 73 -2.37 13.59 1.06
C ILE A 73 -3.51 13.82 2.06
N ALA A 74 -4.09 15.02 2.10
CA ALA A 74 -5.23 15.33 2.97
C ALA A 74 -6.44 14.44 2.64
N GLY A 75 -6.76 14.25 1.36
CA GLY A 75 -7.85 13.38 0.91
C GLY A 75 -7.64 11.91 1.27
N PHE A 76 -6.45 11.36 1.06
CA PHE A 76 -6.11 9.99 1.46
C PHE A 76 -6.13 9.80 2.97
N THR A 77 -5.72 10.82 3.73
CA THR A 77 -5.78 10.82 5.19
C THR A 77 -7.24 10.76 5.66
N ALA A 78 -8.13 11.59 5.08
CA ALA A 78 -9.56 11.55 5.37
C ALA A 78 -10.18 10.19 5.02
N LEU A 79 -9.93 9.65 3.83
CA LEU A 79 -10.42 8.32 3.42
C LEU A 79 -9.91 7.21 4.35
N SER A 80 -8.65 7.30 4.79
CA SER A 80 -8.07 6.35 5.74
C SER A 80 -8.73 6.46 7.12
N GLY A 81 -9.03 7.69 7.58
CA GLY A 81 -9.78 7.94 8.81
C GLY A 81 -11.18 7.37 8.77
N TYR A 82 -11.90 7.45 7.65
CA TYR A 82 -13.21 6.81 7.50
C TYR A 82 -13.15 5.29 7.57
N ALA A 83 -12.15 4.67 6.93
CA ALA A 83 -11.96 3.23 7.06
C ALA A 83 -11.59 2.85 8.51
N LEU A 84 -10.83 3.70 9.19
CA LEU A 84 -10.43 3.47 10.57
C LEU A 84 -11.61 3.65 11.54
N ASP A 85 -12.36 4.73 11.51
CA ASP A 85 -13.35 5.02 12.58
C ASP A 85 -14.81 4.92 12.11
N GLY A 86 -15.07 5.11 10.81
CA GLY A 86 -16.43 5.23 10.27
C GLY A 86 -17.04 3.93 9.72
N MET A 87 -16.24 2.89 9.46
CA MET A 87 -16.72 1.62 8.89
C MET A 87 -17.00 0.58 9.97
N THR A 88 -18.18 -0.06 9.89
CA THR A 88 -18.49 -1.28 10.65
C THR A 88 -17.46 -2.36 10.34
N ARG A 89 -17.10 -3.17 11.34
CA ARG A 89 -16.11 -4.26 11.21
C ARG A 89 -16.77 -5.49 10.62
N ASP A 90 -17.34 -5.31 9.43
CA ASP A 90 -17.99 -6.33 8.62
C ASP A 90 -16.97 -6.96 7.63
N PRO A 91 -17.38 -7.90 6.76
CA PRO A 91 -16.49 -8.45 5.74
C PRO A 91 -15.94 -7.40 4.76
N GLY A 92 -16.73 -6.37 4.39
CA GLY A 92 -16.30 -5.33 3.46
C GLY A 92 -15.11 -4.53 4.00
N TRP A 93 -15.16 -4.16 5.28
CA TRP A 93 -14.03 -3.52 5.96
C TRP A 93 -12.79 -4.44 6.03
N ARG A 94 -12.98 -5.74 6.27
CA ARG A 94 -11.88 -6.71 6.29
C ARG A 94 -11.21 -6.83 4.92
N PHE A 95 -11.99 -6.94 3.84
CA PHE A 95 -11.44 -6.97 2.48
C PHE A 95 -10.66 -5.69 2.15
N LEU A 96 -11.19 -4.51 2.48
CA LEU A 96 -10.47 -3.24 2.30
C LEU A 96 -9.17 -3.21 3.10
N SER A 97 -9.20 -3.69 4.34
CA SER A 97 -8.04 -3.74 5.23
C SER A 97 -6.97 -4.71 4.72
N VAL A 98 -7.37 -5.87 4.20
CA VAL A 98 -6.47 -6.84 3.55
C VAL A 98 -5.83 -6.21 2.30
N GLY A 99 -6.62 -5.65 1.38
CA GLY A 99 -6.10 -5.01 0.17
C GLY A 99 -5.07 -3.92 0.46
N ARG A 100 -5.37 -3.01 1.39
CA ARG A 100 -4.43 -1.94 1.80
C ARG A 100 -3.13 -2.49 2.40
N ARG A 101 -3.19 -3.57 3.17
CA ARG A 101 -2.00 -4.20 3.76
C ARG A 101 -1.18 -4.93 2.70
N LEU A 102 -1.82 -5.58 1.72
CA LEU A 102 -1.15 -6.21 0.58
C LEU A 102 -0.41 -5.18 -0.27
N GLU A 103 -1.07 -4.08 -0.63
CA GLU A 103 -0.44 -2.98 -1.38
C GLU A 103 0.75 -2.40 -0.62
N ARG A 104 0.59 -2.13 0.69
CA ARG A 104 1.68 -1.62 1.53
C ARG A 104 2.84 -2.59 1.63
N LEU A 105 2.57 -3.88 1.79
CA LEU A 105 3.59 -4.92 1.87
C LEU A 105 4.39 -5.01 0.56
N GLN A 106 3.71 -5.04 -0.58
CA GLN A 106 4.35 -5.06 -1.90
C GLN A 106 5.21 -3.81 -2.13
N TRP A 107 4.67 -2.64 -1.79
CA TRP A 107 5.40 -1.38 -1.89
C TRP A 107 6.65 -1.38 -1.01
N LEU A 108 6.51 -1.78 0.26
CA LEU A 108 7.62 -1.80 1.20
C LEU A 108 8.71 -2.78 0.80
N CYS A 109 8.35 -3.98 0.32
CA CYS A 109 9.32 -4.94 -0.21
C CYS A 109 10.09 -4.37 -1.41
N THR A 110 9.38 -3.73 -2.34
CA THR A 110 10.00 -3.08 -3.50
C THR A 110 10.97 -1.98 -3.08
N THR A 111 10.54 -1.10 -2.17
CA THR A 111 11.34 0.02 -1.67
C THR A 111 12.57 -0.49 -0.94
N LEU A 112 12.42 -1.44 -0.02
CA LEU A 112 13.55 -2.03 0.71
C LEU A 112 14.53 -2.73 -0.24
N LYS A 113 14.05 -3.43 -1.27
CA LYS A 113 14.91 -4.07 -2.26
C LYS A 113 15.77 -3.03 -2.98
N LEU A 114 15.14 -1.96 -3.48
CA LEU A 114 15.85 -0.86 -4.14
C LEU A 114 16.88 -0.21 -3.21
N THR A 115 16.53 0.02 -1.94
CA THR A 115 17.46 0.55 -0.94
C THR A 115 18.64 -0.39 -0.73
N VAL A 116 18.39 -1.67 -0.40
CA VAL A 116 19.42 -2.67 -0.08
C VAL A 116 20.36 -2.91 -1.25
N THR A 117 19.88 -2.85 -2.50
CA THR A 117 20.73 -2.93 -3.71
C THR A 117 21.45 -1.62 -4.05
N GLY A 118 21.13 -0.53 -3.35
CA GLY A 118 21.71 0.79 -3.56
C GLY A 118 23.09 0.96 -2.90
N PRO A 119 23.65 2.17 -2.97
CA PRO A 119 24.93 2.47 -2.35
C PRO A 119 24.92 2.25 -0.84
N ALA A 120 25.93 1.55 -0.32
CA ALA A 120 26.05 1.25 1.11
C ALA A 120 26.13 2.51 2.00
N GLU A 121 26.66 3.62 1.48
CA GLU A 121 26.81 4.87 2.23
C GLU A 121 25.62 5.84 2.10
N MET A 122 24.48 5.39 1.55
CA MET A 122 23.33 6.29 1.37
C MET A 122 22.74 6.78 2.71
N ASP A 123 22.26 8.02 2.75
CA ASP A 123 21.54 8.54 3.92
C ASP A 123 20.15 7.90 4.05
N LEU A 124 19.98 6.93 4.95
CA LEU A 124 18.72 6.22 5.16
C LEU A 124 17.57 7.09 5.71
N THR A 125 17.82 8.37 6.00
CA THR A 125 16.76 9.34 6.35
C THR A 125 15.67 9.41 5.28
N TRP A 126 16.02 9.30 3.99
CA TRP A 126 15.01 9.33 2.91
C TRP A 126 14.06 8.14 3.01
N LEU A 127 14.58 6.95 3.32
CA LEU A 127 13.77 5.73 3.44
C LEU A 127 12.82 5.85 4.63
N LEU A 128 13.30 6.34 5.77
CA LEU A 128 12.47 6.57 6.95
C LEU A 128 11.38 7.61 6.71
N ARG A 129 11.66 8.67 5.93
CA ARG A 129 10.64 9.66 5.54
C ARG A 129 9.61 9.06 4.60
N LEU A 130 10.08 8.31 3.60
CA LEU A 130 9.23 7.65 2.62
C LEU A 130 8.30 6.62 3.28
N ALA A 131 8.81 5.85 4.24
CA ALA A 131 8.04 4.89 5.03
C ALA A 131 7.20 5.53 6.14
N ASP A 132 7.30 6.85 6.37
CA ASP A 132 6.66 7.58 7.48
C ASP A 132 7.03 6.99 8.87
N SER A 133 8.29 6.62 9.04
CA SER A 133 8.84 6.02 10.27
C SER A 133 9.94 6.88 10.90
N ILE A 134 10.17 8.10 10.40
CA ILE A 134 11.24 8.97 10.90
C ILE A 134 11.02 9.42 12.36
N ILE A 135 9.76 9.71 12.75
CA ILE A 135 9.44 10.11 14.12
C ILE A 135 9.67 8.94 15.07
N THR A 136 9.16 7.75 14.72
CA THR A 136 9.35 6.50 15.47
C THR A 136 10.83 6.17 15.62
N TYR A 137 11.62 6.28 14.55
CA TYR A 137 13.06 6.03 14.58
C TYR A 137 13.77 6.98 15.54
N ARG A 138 13.52 8.28 15.41
CA ARG A 138 14.14 9.30 16.26
C ARG A 138 13.81 9.08 17.73
N ALA A 139 12.55 8.79 18.04
CA ALA A 139 12.11 8.52 19.42
C ALA A 139 12.81 7.30 20.04
N ARG A 140 13.19 6.30 19.22
CA ARG A 140 13.81 5.05 19.71
C ARG A 140 15.34 5.10 19.75
N TYR A 141 15.99 5.58 18.70
CA TYR A 141 17.43 5.44 18.53
C TYR A 141 18.20 6.75 18.81
N MET A 142 17.56 7.92 18.75
CA MET A 142 18.16 9.24 19.02
C MET A 142 19.49 9.53 18.29
N ALA A 143 19.77 8.79 17.21
CA ALA A 143 21.03 8.81 16.48
C ALA A 143 20.79 8.96 14.98
N ARG A 144 21.88 9.09 14.21
CA ARG A 144 21.81 9.06 12.74
C ARG A 144 21.23 7.70 12.26
N PRO A 145 20.45 7.67 11.17
CA PRO A 145 19.98 6.43 10.58
C PRO A 145 21.13 5.53 10.12
N GLU A 146 21.17 4.29 10.63
CA GLU A 146 22.11 3.23 10.22
C GLU A 146 21.33 2.01 9.73
N TRP A 147 21.98 1.15 8.92
CA TRP A 147 21.32 0.03 8.23
C TRP A 147 20.57 -0.91 9.16
N LEU A 148 21.25 -1.44 10.17
CA LEU A 148 20.66 -2.41 11.09
C LEU A 148 19.41 -1.83 11.79
N PRO A 149 19.46 -0.68 12.50
CA PRO A 149 18.27 -0.17 13.19
C PRO A 149 17.16 0.29 12.25
N VAL A 150 17.48 0.78 11.03
CA VAL A 150 16.46 1.14 10.03
C VAL A 150 15.75 -0.09 9.49
N LEU A 151 16.50 -1.12 9.11
CA LEU A 151 15.94 -2.37 8.59
C LEU A 151 15.19 -3.12 9.69
N ASP A 152 15.68 -3.13 10.93
CA ASP A 152 14.97 -3.72 12.06
C ASP A 152 13.61 -3.05 12.30
N LEU A 153 13.57 -1.70 12.31
CA LEU A 153 12.33 -0.94 12.45
C LEU A 153 11.33 -1.18 11.30
N LEU A 154 11.80 -1.36 10.07
CA LEU A 154 10.95 -1.50 8.89
C LEU A 154 10.61 -2.95 8.54
N ILE A 155 11.34 -3.93 9.07
CA ILE A 155 11.11 -5.35 8.80
C ILE A 155 10.46 -6.03 10.00
N ARG A 156 11.06 -5.92 11.19
CA ARG A 156 10.74 -6.78 12.34
C ARG A 156 9.81 -6.17 13.37
N ASP A 157 9.73 -4.85 13.44
CA ASP A 157 8.96 -4.19 14.49
C ASP A 157 7.44 -4.45 14.36
N GLU A 158 6.90 -5.32 15.20
CA GLU A 158 5.47 -5.67 15.21
C GLU A 158 4.56 -4.54 15.69
N ALA A 159 5.10 -3.48 16.31
CA ALA A 159 4.33 -2.33 16.77
C ALA A 159 4.31 -1.19 15.74
N ASN A 160 5.24 -1.18 14.78
CA ASN A 160 5.30 -0.17 13.74
C ASN A 160 4.30 -0.49 12.61
N PRO A 161 3.25 0.34 12.37
CA PRO A 161 2.27 0.10 11.30
C PRO A 161 2.85 0.13 9.89
N ARG A 162 4.13 0.48 9.74
CA ARG A 162 4.87 0.59 8.50
C ARG A 162 5.91 -0.52 8.34
N SER A 163 6.00 -1.47 9.26
CA SER A 163 6.87 -2.62 9.12
C SER A 163 6.24 -3.75 8.32
N ILE A 164 7.09 -4.63 7.78
CA ILE A 164 6.68 -5.89 7.18
C ILE A 164 5.96 -6.76 8.20
N ALA A 165 6.54 -6.96 9.40
CA ALA A 165 5.96 -7.78 10.45
C ALA A 165 4.52 -7.35 10.79
N PHE A 166 4.27 -6.06 10.99
CA PHE A 166 2.93 -5.53 11.26
C PHE A 166 1.96 -5.79 10.10
N GLN A 167 2.40 -5.64 8.85
CA GLN A 167 1.54 -5.92 7.69
C GLN A 167 1.14 -7.39 7.67
N VAL A 168 2.11 -8.30 7.79
CA VAL A 168 1.89 -9.74 7.68
C VAL A 168 1.04 -10.26 8.84
N LEU A 169 1.29 -9.82 10.07
CA LEU A 169 0.48 -10.21 11.23
C LEU A 169 -0.98 -9.79 11.09
N GLY A 170 -1.23 -8.55 10.65
CA GLY A 170 -2.59 -8.07 10.42
C GLY A 170 -3.26 -8.72 9.20
N LEU A 171 -2.49 -9.06 8.15
CA LEU A 171 -3.00 -9.83 7.01
C LEU A 171 -3.46 -11.21 7.45
N ARG A 172 -2.65 -11.92 8.25
CA ARG A 172 -2.99 -13.23 8.81
C ARG A 172 -4.28 -13.17 9.62
N ASP A 173 -4.42 -12.21 10.53
CA ASP A 173 -5.62 -12.08 11.36
C ASP A 173 -6.89 -11.85 10.52
N TYR A 174 -6.84 -10.92 9.55
CA TYR A 174 -8.01 -10.63 8.73
C TYR A 174 -8.31 -11.71 7.70
N ALA A 175 -7.29 -12.36 7.14
CA ALA A 175 -7.46 -13.50 6.25
C ALA A 175 -8.12 -14.67 6.99
N GLN A 176 -7.66 -15.00 8.20
CA GLN A 176 -8.27 -16.06 9.00
C GLN A 176 -9.75 -15.77 9.30
N ARG A 177 -10.08 -14.56 9.76
CA ARG A 177 -11.49 -14.19 10.05
C ARG A 177 -12.39 -14.25 8.83
N LEU A 178 -11.85 -13.96 7.64
CA LEU A 178 -12.59 -14.10 6.40
C LEU A 178 -12.71 -15.57 6.01
N ALA A 179 -11.69 -16.40 6.24
CA ALA A 179 -11.72 -17.85 5.99
C ALA A 179 -12.76 -18.54 6.89
N ASP A 180 -12.89 -18.12 8.15
CA ASP A 180 -13.90 -18.63 9.07
C ASP A 180 -15.34 -18.38 8.57
N LEU A 181 -15.54 -17.32 7.77
CA LEU A 181 -16.85 -16.93 7.23
C LEU A 181 -17.15 -17.52 5.85
N PHE A 182 -16.14 -17.62 4.99
CA PHE A 182 -16.32 -17.96 3.58
C PHE A 182 -15.63 -19.25 3.15
N GLY A 183 -15.06 -20.00 4.10
CA GLY A 183 -14.18 -21.15 3.86
C GLY A 183 -12.78 -20.72 3.46
N ASP A 184 -11.81 -21.64 3.54
CA ASP A 184 -10.41 -21.34 3.25
C ASP A 184 -10.18 -20.88 1.81
N PHE A 185 -9.38 -19.82 1.65
CA PHE A 185 -8.90 -19.22 0.40
C PHE A 185 -7.44 -18.79 0.51
N GLY A 186 -6.74 -19.20 1.56
CA GLY A 186 -5.34 -18.85 1.80
C GLY A 186 -4.39 -19.59 0.87
N ASP A 187 -3.30 -18.91 0.47
CA ASP A 187 -2.11 -19.59 -0.06
C ASP A 187 -1.31 -20.10 1.15
N GLU A 188 -1.13 -21.42 1.29
CA GLU A 188 -0.24 -22.01 2.31
C GLU A 188 1.17 -21.39 2.25
N ARG A 189 1.61 -20.94 1.07
CA ARG A 189 2.91 -20.29 0.88
C ARG A 189 2.97 -18.90 1.52
N PHE A 190 1.84 -18.20 1.69
CA PHE A 190 1.79 -16.95 2.45
C PHE A 190 2.07 -17.18 3.94
N HIS A 191 1.65 -18.33 4.48
CA HIS A 191 2.03 -18.73 5.84
C HIS A 191 3.54 -18.97 5.96
N GLY A 192 4.17 -19.51 4.91
CA GLY A 192 5.62 -19.65 4.80
C GLY A 192 6.38 -18.32 4.84
N ALA A 193 5.84 -17.27 4.21
CA ALA A 193 6.42 -15.92 4.21
C ALA A 193 6.61 -15.37 5.63
N LEU A 194 5.62 -15.54 6.52
CA LEU A 194 5.72 -15.09 7.92
C LEU A 194 6.84 -15.82 8.66
N LYS A 195 6.99 -17.13 8.45
CA LYS A 195 8.09 -17.91 9.05
C LYS A 195 9.45 -17.41 8.58
N GLY A 196 9.55 -17.00 7.32
CA GLY A 196 10.77 -16.42 6.74
C GLY A 196 11.25 -15.14 7.46
N LEU A 197 10.34 -14.34 8.02
CA LEU A 197 10.67 -13.11 8.75
C LEU A 197 11.42 -13.40 10.05
N LEU A 198 11.04 -14.45 10.76
CA LEU A 198 11.68 -14.88 12.00
C LEU A 198 13.04 -15.54 11.78
N GLN A 199 13.33 -15.99 10.55
CA GLN A 199 14.57 -16.70 10.21
C GLN A 199 15.72 -15.76 9.85
N LEU A 200 15.45 -14.48 9.62
CA LEU A 200 16.50 -13.50 9.38
C LEU A 200 17.24 -13.19 10.68
N ASP A 201 18.56 -13.21 10.62
CA ASP A 201 19.45 -12.77 11.68
C ASP A 201 19.79 -11.30 11.46
N PRO A 202 19.30 -10.35 12.29
CA PRO A 202 19.57 -8.94 12.08
C PRO A 202 21.05 -8.58 12.01
N GLY A 203 21.93 -9.27 12.75
CA GLY A 203 23.36 -8.97 12.77
C GLY A 203 24.07 -9.30 11.46
N ASN A 204 23.57 -10.30 10.73
CA ASN A 204 24.17 -10.80 9.50
C ASN A 204 23.38 -10.45 8.24
N ASP A 205 22.06 -10.31 8.35
CA ASP A 205 21.18 -10.14 7.20
C ASP A 205 20.80 -8.67 6.95
N PHE A 206 20.83 -7.79 7.97
CA PHE A 206 20.41 -6.38 7.83
C PHE A 206 21.54 -5.47 7.40
N GLN A 207 22.09 -5.78 6.23
CA GLN A 207 23.17 -5.03 5.61
C GLN A 207 22.93 -4.84 4.11
N PRO A 208 23.46 -3.76 3.51
CA PRO A 208 23.34 -3.52 2.08
C PRO A 208 23.90 -4.68 1.27
N GLY A 209 23.22 -5.02 0.17
CA GLY A 209 23.59 -6.11 -0.73
C GLY A 209 23.38 -7.52 -0.20
N ASN A 210 22.82 -7.73 0.99
CA ASN A 210 22.63 -9.07 1.53
C ASN A 210 21.66 -9.91 0.67
N GLU A 211 22.16 -10.98 0.06
CA GLU A 211 21.40 -11.84 -0.86
C GLU A 211 20.23 -12.55 -0.19
N ARG A 212 20.39 -12.96 1.07
CA ARG A 212 19.33 -13.65 1.83
C ARG A 212 18.17 -12.71 2.12
N LEU A 213 18.44 -11.47 2.51
CA LEU A 213 17.43 -10.44 2.71
C LEU A 213 16.70 -10.14 1.38
N LEU A 214 17.44 -9.97 0.28
CA LEU A 214 16.86 -9.73 -1.04
C LEU A 214 15.92 -10.85 -1.47
N ALA A 215 16.34 -12.11 -1.32
CA ALA A 215 15.51 -13.28 -1.61
C ALA A 215 14.22 -13.29 -0.79
N ARG A 216 14.28 -12.93 0.51
CA ARG A 216 13.08 -12.83 1.35
C ARG A 216 12.13 -11.73 0.92
N LEU A 217 12.65 -10.56 0.55
CA LEU A 217 11.84 -9.45 0.04
C LEU A 217 11.11 -9.86 -1.26
N ASP A 218 11.76 -10.59 -2.16
CA ASP A 218 11.15 -11.11 -3.38
C ASP A 218 10.07 -12.17 -3.09
N GLU A 219 10.33 -13.10 -2.17
CA GLU A 219 9.35 -14.09 -1.74
C GLU A 219 8.09 -13.45 -1.14
N TRP A 220 8.26 -12.45 -0.26
CA TRP A 220 7.16 -11.73 0.38
C TRP A 220 6.35 -10.92 -0.62
N GLN A 221 7.03 -10.22 -1.53
CA GLN A 221 6.38 -9.51 -2.63
C GLN A 221 5.53 -10.46 -3.48
N ALA A 222 6.09 -11.60 -3.90
CA ALA A 222 5.42 -12.58 -4.73
C ALA A 222 4.24 -13.24 -4.00
N ALA A 223 4.37 -13.53 -2.70
CA ALA A 223 3.29 -14.07 -1.89
C ALA A 223 2.14 -13.07 -1.73
N ALA A 224 2.44 -11.80 -1.46
CA ALA A 224 1.43 -10.75 -1.36
C ALA A 224 0.66 -10.55 -2.67
N TYR A 225 1.38 -10.57 -3.81
CA TYR A 225 0.75 -10.46 -5.13
C TYR A 225 -0.21 -11.63 -5.40
N ARG A 226 0.26 -12.87 -5.22
CA ARG A 226 -0.57 -14.07 -5.43
C ARG A 226 -1.81 -14.10 -4.54
N HIS A 227 -1.66 -13.73 -3.26
CA HIS A 227 -2.80 -13.70 -2.35
C HIS A 227 -3.83 -12.65 -2.79
N GLY A 228 -3.38 -11.48 -3.26
CA GLY A 228 -4.26 -10.46 -3.84
C GLY A 228 -5.01 -10.95 -5.07
N GLU A 229 -4.34 -11.63 -6.00
CA GLU A 229 -4.96 -12.21 -7.20
C GLU A 229 -6.01 -13.27 -6.85
N GLN A 230 -5.71 -14.18 -5.91
CA GLN A 230 -6.65 -15.20 -5.45
C GLN A 230 -7.91 -14.60 -4.83
N LEU A 231 -7.75 -13.58 -3.97
CA LEU A 231 -8.87 -12.84 -3.40
C LEU A 231 -9.70 -12.15 -4.49
N GLY A 232 -9.01 -11.52 -5.47
CA GLY A 232 -9.62 -10.92 -6.65
C GLY A 232 -10.50 -11.90 -7.43
N LEU A 233 -9.93 -13.06 -7.79
CA LEU A 233 -10.60 -14.09 -8.57
C LEU A 233 -11.78 -14.72 -7.83
N ARG A 234 -11.67 -14.94 -6.52
CA ARG A 234 -12.74 -15.58 -5.74
C ARG A 234 -13.90 -14.66 -5.41
N PHE A 235 -13.61 -13.40 -5.04
CA PHE A 235 -14.62 -12.51 -4.45
C PHE A 235 -15.01 -11.34 -5.35
N PHE A 236 -14.24 -11.00 -6.39
CA PHE A 236 -14.42 -9.77 -7.17
C PHE A 236 -14.51 -9.98 -8.69
N SER A 237 -14.31 -11.19 -9.20
CA SER A 237 -14.38 -11.52 -10.64
C SER A 237 -15.78 -11.34 -11.25
N HIS A 238 -16.85 -11.62 -10.48
CA HIS A 238 -18.24 -11.56 -10.95
C HIS A 238 -18.91 -10.17 -10.86
N VAL A 239 -18.21 -9.16 -10.33
CA VAL A 239 -18.80 -7.82 -10.09
C VAL A 239 -19.09 -7.07 -11.41
N GLY A 240 -18.51 -7.52 -12.53
CA GLY A 240 -18.78 -6.98 -13.87
C GLY A 240 -20.02 -7.55 -14.58
N GLU A 241 -20.47 -8.76 -14.26
CA GLU A 241 -21.61 -9.41 -14.94
C GLU A 241 -22.94 -9.13 -14.21
N ALA A 242 -22.92 -9.09 -12.87
CA ALA A 242 -24.13 -8.93 -12.06
C ALA A 242 -24.76 -7.51 -12.12
N SER A 243 -24.04 -6.50 -12.60
CA SER A 243 -24.56 -5.13 -12.74
C SER A 243 -25.41 -4.93 -14.00
N SER A 244 -25.50 -5.93 -14.88
CA SER A 244 -26.32 -5.87 -16.11
C SER A 244 -27.62 -6.69 -16.06
N GLN A 245 -27.85 -7.51 -15.03
CA GLN A 245 -29.00 -8.44 -15.00
C GLN A 245 -30.10 -8.12 -13.97
N THR A 246 -29.97 -7.09 -13.12
CA THR A 246 -30.96 -6.84 -12.06
C THR A 246 -31.98 -5.74 -12.39
N PHE A 247 -32.06 -5.26 -13.63
CA PHE A 247 -33.13 -4.37 -14.10
C PHE A 247 -33.90 -4.98 -15.28
N ALA A 248 -34.41 -6.19 -15.10
CA ALA A 248 -35.43 -6.76 -15.97
C ALA A 248 -36.25 -7.83 -15.23
N THR A 249 -37.03 -7.41 -14.24
CA THR A 249 -38.30 -8.05 -13.84
C THR A 249 -39.08 -7.11 -12.94
#